data_AF-A0A0J1GJ61-F1
#
_entry.id   AF-A0A0J1GJ61-F1
#
_cell.length_a   1.000
_cell.length_b   1.000
_cell.length_c   1.000
_cell.angle_alpha   90.00
_cell.angle_beta   90.00
_cell.angle_gamma   90.00
#
_symmetry.space_group_name_H-M   'P 1'
#
loop_
_entity.id
_entity.type
_entity.pdbx_description
1 polymer ?
#
loop_
_entity_poly.entity_id
_entity_poly.type
_entity_poly.pdbx_seq_one_letter_code
_entity_poly.pdbx_strand_id
1 'polypeptide(L)'
;MFIVLALATLLSGCPLDGDNGKNGETGPTGETGLSGINCWDLDGDRINDSDEDKNNDGLWDANDCVTVINAERLLQSAEAEFNHQHLCEALANLGQYPTGCPSAAHTVPTGTLTRINQNLLFDDGSGGFETCNFPPNNGLLSIELRDDLDKPGEKDAWFVLDGGYIAKTLQLAYTDVIDNNSCRNECAGDVNCIASLALESGTRAECKIFYHSDTISAYERLCGVSGGGLTPTEICALSLRGQALWDVKCP
;
A
#
# COMPACT_ATOMS: atom_id res chain seq x y z
N MET A 1 -94.94 -65.48 12.52
CA MET A 1 -96.17 -65.39 11.71
C MET A 1 -95.82 -64.64 10.42
N PHE A 2 -96.12 -65.27 9.29
CA PHE A 2 -95.86 -64.88 7.89
C PHE A 2 -95.99 -63.36 7.61
N ILE A 3 -94.99 -62.72 6.99
CA ILE A 3 -94.84 -62.50 5.53
C ILE A 3 -96.10 -61.96 4.86
N VAL A 4 -96.08 -60.69 4.45
CA VAL A 4 -96.69 -60.12 3.24
C VAL A 4 -96.04 -58.73 3.03
N LEU A 5 -95.90 -58.08 1.86
CA LEU A 5 -96.49 -58.21 0.53
C LEU A 5 -95.63 -57.37 -0.43
N ALA A 6 -95.59 -57.77 -1.70
CA ALA A 6 -94.95 -57.06 -2.81
C ALA A 6 -95.67 -55.75 -3.18
N LEU A 7 -94.93 -54.73 -3.65
CA LEU A 7 -95.50 -53.64 -4.45
C LEU A 7 -94.45 -52.94 -5.35
N ALA A 8 -94.70 -53.06 -6.65
CA ALA A 8 -94.55 -52.08 -7.74
C ALA A 8 -93.33 -51.13 -7.82
N THR A 9 -92.61 -51.29 -8.93
CA THR A 9 -92.13 -50.25 -9.89
C THR A 9 -91.58 -48.94 -9.35
N LEU A 10 -90.32 -48.63 -9.66
CA LEU A 10 -89.77 -47.30 -10.01
C LEU A 10 -88.24 -47.40 -10.11
N LEU A 11 -87.65 -47.18 -11.28
CA LEU A 11 -86.51 -46.25 -11.49
C LEU A 11 -86.08 -46.25 -12.97
N SER A 12 -86.65 -45.30 -13.70
CA SER A 12 -86.17 -44.76 -14.95
C SER A 12 -85.03 -43.76 -14.71
N GLY A 13 -83.97 -43.83 -15.51
CA GLY A 13 -83.13 -42.68 -15.86
C GLY A 13 -81.78 -42.58 -15.16
N CYS A 14 -80.72 -43.01 -15.87
CA CYS A 14 -79.43 -42.33 -15.85
C CYS A 14 -78.97 -42.13 -17.31
N PRO A 15 -79.19 -40.95 -17.93
CA PRO A 15 -78.37 -40.53 -19.05
C PRO A 15 -77.02 -40.02 -18.52
N LEU A 16 -75.97 -40.46 -19.21
CA LEU A 16 -74.55 -40.33 -18.91
C LEU A 16 -74.09 -38.87 -18.94
N ASP A 17 -73.60 -38.33 -17.82
CA ASP A 17 -72.69 -37.19 -17.84
C ASP A 17 -71.31 -37.70 -18.27
N GLY A 18 -70.83 -37.20 -19.42
CA GLY A 18 -69.49 -37.51 -19.91
C GLY A 18 -68.44 -37.06 -18.91
N ASP A 19 -67.62 -38.00 -18.46
CA ASP A 19 -66.45 -37.71 -17.62
C ASP A 19 -65.45 -36.96 -18.50
N ASN A 20 -65.50 -35.63 -18.46
CA ASN A 20 -64.51 -34.77 -19.08
C ASN A 20 -63.16 -35.15 -18.46
N GLY A 21 -62.31 -35.84 -19.23
CA GLY A 21 -61.05 -36.40 -18.75
C GLY A 21 -60.29 -35.41 -17.88
N LYS A 22 -59.97 -35.82 -16.64
CA LYS A 22 -59.26 -34.99 -15.66
C LYS A 22 -58.04 -34.36 -16.32
N ASN A 23 -57.91 -33.04 -16.23
CA ASN A 23 -56.67 -32.34 -16.60
C ASN A 23 -55.50 -33.02 -15.88
N GLY A 24 -54.45 -33.35 -16.63
CA GLY A 24 -53.24 -33.97 -16.06
C GLY A 24 -52.64 -33.10 -14.96
N GLU A 25 -52.08 -33.75 -13.94
CA GLU A 25 -51.45 -33.05 -12.82
C GLU A 25 -50.33 -32.11 -13.33
N THR A 26 -50.22 -30.93 -12.71
CA THR A 26 -49.13 -29.99 -13.02
C THR A 26 -47.80 -30.68 -12.73
N GLY A 27 -46.88 -30.67 -13.70
CA GLY A 27 -45.57 -31.27 -13.54
C GLY A 27 -44.82 -30.71 -12.33
N PRO A 28 -43.90 -31.48 -11.73
CA PRO A 28 -43.14 -31.03 -10.57
C PRO A 28 -42.41 -29.71 -10.87
N THR A 29 -42.30 -28.86 -9.86
CA THR A 29 -41.46 -27.64 -9.93
C THR A 29 -40.01 -28.06 -10.19
N GLY A 30 -39.36 -27.43 -11.16
CA GLY A 30 -37.95 -27.70 -11.47
C GLY A 30 -37.04 -27.47 -10.26
N GLU A 31 -35.92 -28.17 -10.21
CA GLU A 31 -34.95 -28.01 -9.12
C GLU A 31 -34.44 -26.57 -9.04
N THR A 32 -34.24 -26.08 -7.81
CA THR A 32 -33.62 -24.77 -7.58
C THR A 32 -32.18 -24.84 -8.08
N GLY A 33 -31.79 -23.93 -8.98
CA GLY A 33 -30.41 -23.86 -9.48
C GLY A 33 -29.41 -23.66 -8.35
N LEU A 34 -28.19 -24.18 -8.52
CA LEU A 34 -27.12 -23.96 -7.56
C LEU A 34 -26.82 -22.46 -7.41
N SER A 35 -26.51 -22.04 -6.19
CA SER A 35 -25.94 -20.70 -5.95
C SER A 35 -24.73 -20.47 -6.87
N GLY A 36 -24.55 -19.23 -7.32
CA GLY A 36 -23.38 -18.83 -8.09
C GLY A 36 -22.09 -19.08 -7.32
N ILE A 37 -20.99 -19.24 -8.06
CA ILE A 37 -19.63 -19.28 -7.51
C ILE A 37 -19.26 -17.87 -7.07
N ASN A 38 -18.63 -17.75 -5.90
CA ASN A 38 -18.18 -16.46 -5.40
C ASN A 38 -17.03 -15.93 -6.29
N CYS A 39 -16.87 -14.61 -6.39
CA CYS A 39 -15.84 -14.06 -7.28
C CYS A 39 -14.41 -14.23 -6.76
N TRP A 40 -14.23 -14.57 -5.48
CA TRP A 40 -12.94 -14.95 -4.89
C TRP A 40 -12.66 -16.46 -4.98
N ASP A 41 -13.67 -17.29 -5.28
CA ASP A 41 -13.56 -18.75 -5.42
C ASP A 41 -12.95 -19.05 -6.80
N LEU A 42 -11.61 -19.03 -6.84
CA LEU A 42 -10.82 -18.98 -8.07
C LEU A 42 -10.61 -20.37 -8.67
N ASP A 43 -10.63 -21.41 -7.86
CA ASP A 43 -10.51 -22.79 -8.31
C ASP A 43 -11.87 -23.50 -8.48
N GLY A 44 -12.95 -22.85 -8.04
CA GLY A 44 -14.33 -23.27 -8.27
C GLY A 44 -14.79 -24.39 -7.34
N ASP A 45 -14.08 -24.63 -6.24
CA ASP A 45 -14.32 -25.72 -5.30
C ASP A 45 -15.37 -25.38 -4.21
N ARG A 46 -15.74 -24.09 -4.11
CA ARG A 46 -16.73 -23.53 -3.16
C ARG A 46 -16.29 -23.55 -1.70
N ILE A 47 -15.00 -23.65 -1.47
CA ILE A 47 -14.35 -23.50 -0.17
C ILE A 47 -13.75 -22.10 -0.11
N ASN A 48 -13.50 -21.62 1.11
CA ASN A 48 -12.75 -20.39 1.30
C ASN A 48 -11.31 -20.78 1.56
N ASP A 49 -10.45 -20.61 0.56
CA ASP A 49 -9.04 -21.00 0.66
C ASP A 49 -8.14 -19.84 1.07
N SER A 50 -7.06 -20.15 1.79
CA SER A 50 -6.15 -19.12 2.31
C SER A 50 -5.51 -18.25 1.23
N ASP A 51 -5.40 -18.77 0.00
CA ASP A 51 -4.89 -18.06 -1.16
C ASP A 51 -5.97 -17.27 -1.92
N GLU A 52 -7.23 -17.33 -1.48
CA GLU A 52 -8.36 -16.57 -2.02
C GLU A 52 -8.68 -15.30 -1.23
N ASP A 53 -8.20 -15.18 0.01
CA ASP A 53 -8.17 -13.93 0.79
C ASP A 53 -7.12 -12.98 0.16
N LYS A 54 -7.54 -12.19 -0.84
CA LYS A 54 -6.62 -11.39 -1.66
C LYS A 54 -6.12 -10.16 -0.92
N ASN A 55 -6.87 -9.67 0.05
CA ASN A 55 -6.52 -8.49 0.83
C ASN A 55 -5.86 -8.83 2.19
N ASN A 56 -5.81 -10.12 2.56
CA ASN A 56 -5.28 -10.67 3.81
C ASN A 56 -5.95 -10.10 5.07
N ASP A 57 -7.25 -9.81 5.04
CA ASP A 57 -8.01 -9.31 6.17
C ASP A 57 -8.68 -10.42 7.02
N GLY A 58 -8.57 -11.67 6.57
CA GLY A 58 -9.14 -12.84 7.23
C GLY A 58 -10.64 -13.04 6.99
N LEU A 59 -11.23 -12.28 6.06
CA LEU A 59 -12.59 -12.43 5.56
C LEU A 59 -12.51 -12.85 4.07
N TRP A 60 -13.54 -13.57 3.61
CA TRP A 60 -13.71 -13.92 2.21
C TRP A 60 -15.00 -13.27 1.73
N ASP A 61 -14.86 -12.07 1.21
CA ASP A 61 -15.97 -11.22 0.82
C ASP A 61 -15.74 -10.52 -0.54
N ALA A 62 -16.61 -9.58 -0.88
CA ALA A 62 -16.53 -8.89 -2.16
C ALA A 62 -15.21 -8.11 -2.36
N ASN A 63 -14.47 -7.82 -1.29
CA ASN A 63 -13.16 -7.16 -1.33
C ASN A 63 -12.04 -8.10 -1.82
N ASP A 64 -12.25 -9.42 -1.80
CA ASP A 64 -11.31 -10.42 -2.34
C ASP A 64 -11.48 -10.67 -3.84
N CYS A 65 -12.64 -10.27 -4.37
CA CYS A 65 -12.96 -10.36 -5.78
C CYS A 65 -12.20 -9.36 -6.65
N VAL A 66 -11.63 -8.34 -6.02
CA VAL A 66 -10.68 -7.47 -6.70
C VAL A 66 -9.30 -8.09 -6.52
N THR A 67 -8.59 -8.22 -7.64
CA THR A 67 -7.13 -8.27 -7.52
C THR A 67 -6.74 -6.98 -6.81
N VAL A 68 -6.33 -7.04 -5.54
CA VAL A 68 -5.52 -5.98 -4.95
C VAL A 68 -4.23 -6.03 -5.74
N ILE A 69 -4.26 -5.35 -6.87
CA ILE A 69 -3.05 -5.03 -7.56
C ILE A 69 -2.33 -4.12 -6.56
N ASN A 70 -1.26 -4.64 -5.98
CA ASN A 70 -0.06 -3.84 -5.76
C ASN A 70 0.49 -3.37 -7.13
N ALA A 71 -0.37 -2.71 -7.90
CA ALA A 71 -0.17 -1.97 -9.13
C ALA A 71 -1.07 -0.73 -9.11
N GLU A 72 -1.09 -0.03 -7.98
CA GLU A 72 -1.47 1.39 -7.90
C GLU A 72 -0.52 2.30 -8.69
N ARG A 73 0.29 1.76 -9.61
CA ARG A 73 1.10 2.50 -10.58
C ARG A 73 0.82 2.12 -12.03
N LEU A 74 -0.26 1.40 -12.34
CA LEU A 74 -0.61 1.03 -13.72
C LEU A 74 -2.08 1.29 -14.10
N LEU A 75 -2.72 2.28 -13.48
CA LEU A 75 -3.95 2.87 -14.03
C LEU A 75 -3.67 4.07 -14.96
N GLN A 76 -2.42 4.50 -15.04
CA GLN A 76 -1.97 5.60 -15.88
C GLN A 76 -0.87 5.09 -16.81
N SER A 77 -0.93 5.47 -18.09
CA SER A 77 0.19 5.18 -19.00
C SER A 77 1.45 5.86 -18.47
N ALA A 78 2.62 5.24 -18.64
CA ALA A 78 3.87 5.82 -18.17
C ALA A 78 4.12 7.21 -18.77
N GLU A 79 3.54 7.53 -19.94
CA GLU A 79 3.62 8.87 -20.54
C GLU A 79 2.76 9.92 -19.83
N ALA A 80 1.78 9.51 -19.02
CA ALA A 80 0.82 10.39 -18.38
C ALA A 80 0.95 10.41 -16.85
N GLU A 81 1.96 9.74 -16.29
CA GLU A 81 2.29 9.80 -14.87
C GLU A 81 2.95 11.16 -14.54
N PHE A 82 2.16 12.08 -13.98
CA PHE A 82 2.67 13.33 -13.45
C PHE A 82 3.07 13.14 -11.99
N ASN A 83 4.35 13.33 -11.68
CA ASN A 83 4.82 13.48 -10.31
C ASN A 83 5.01 14.97 -10.00
N HIS A 84 5.28 15.28 -8.72
CA HIS A 84 5.60 16.63 -8.26
C HIS A 84 6.69 17.29 -9.10
N GLN A 85 7.70 16.52 -9.52
CA GLN A 85 8.79 17.00 -10.35
C GLN A 85 8.32 17.50 -11.72
N HIS A 86 7.52 16.73 -12.45
CA HIS A 86 7.02 17.11 -13.77
C HIS A 86 6.21 18.42 -13.72
N LEU A 87 5.42 18.61 -12.66
CA LEU A 87 4.68 19.85 -12.44
C LEU A 87 5.63 21.04 -12.20
N CYS A 88 6.65 20.85 -11.36
CA CYS A 88 7.63 21.90 -11.08
C CYS A 88 8.45 22.29 -12.32
N GLU A 89 8.87 21.31 -13.13
CA GLU A 89 9.59 21.57 -14.39
C GLU A 89 8.72 22.31 -15.40
N ALA A 90 7.45 21.93 -15.54
CA ALA A 90 6.51 22.60 -16.42
C ALA A 90 6.30 24.07 -16.02
N LEU A 91 6.15 24.35 -14.72
CA LEU A 91 5.99 25.72 -14.22
C LEU A 91 7.29 26.52 -14.32
N ALA A 92 8.44 25.91 -14.08
CA ALA A 92 9.74 26.55 -14.26
C ALA A 92 9.97 26.99 -15.71
N ASN A 93 9.52 26.19 -16.70
CA ASN A 93 9.53 26.56 -18.12
C ASN A 93 8.64 27.78 -18.44
N LEU A 94 7.66 28.08 -17.59
CA LEU A 94 6.84 29.29 -17.65
C LEU A 94 7.40 30.45 -16.79
N GLY A 95 8.57 30.26 -16.17
CA GLY A 95 9.16 31.22 -15.23
C GLY A 95 8.40 31.34 -13.91
N GLN A 96 7.65 30.30 -13.52
CA GLN A 96 6.86 30.24 -12.30
C GLN A 96 7.49 29.25 -11.31
N TYR A 97 7.64 29.67 -10.05
CA TYR A 97 8.29 28.90 -8.99
C TYR A 97 7.43 28.94 -7.72
N PRO A 98 6.29 28.24 -7.67
CA PRO A 98 5.46 28.23 -6.48
C PRO A 98 6.17 27.51 -5.32
N THR A 99 5.78 27.86 -4.09
CA THR A 99 6.17 27.11 -2.89
C THR A 99 5.84 25.64 -3.06
N GLY A 100 6.80 24.76 -2.76
CA GLY A 100 6.71 23.34 -3.13
C GLY A 100 7.73 22.96 -4.20
N CYS A 101 7.97 23.85 -5.16
CA CYS A 101 8.92 23.63 -6.25
C CYS A 101 10.27 24.30 -5.98
N PRO A 102 11.38 23.78 -6.55
CA PRO A 102 12.65 24.46 -6.52
C PRO A 102 12.53 25.92 -6.99
N SER A 103 13.17 26.86 -6.30
CA SER A 103 13.17 28.26 -6.70
C SER A 103 14.00 28.48 -7.97
N ALA A 104 13.90 29.68 -8.57
CA ALA A 104 14.73 30.06 -9.71
C ALA A 104 16.24 30.07 -9.41
N ALA A 105 16.61 30.22 -8.14
CA ALA A 105 18.01 30.26 -7.68
C ALA A 105 18.47 28.91 -7.10
N HIS A 106 17.60 27.89 -7.10
CA HIS A 106 17.91 26.60 -6.55
C HIS A 106 19.09 25.94 -7.28
N THR A 107 19.97 25.33 -6.50
CA THR A 107 21.03 24.45 -6.98
C THR A 107 20.88 23.10 -6.31
N VAL A 108 20.96 22.02 -7.09
CA VAL A 108 20.96 20.66 -6.53
C VAL A 108 22.17 20.50 -5.61
N PRO A 109 21.97 20.14 -4.32
CA PRO A 109 23.07 19.82 -3.42
C PRO A 109 24.04 18.81 -4.01
N THR A 110 25.32 19.16 -4.04
CA THR A 110 26.39 18.31 -4.59
C THR A 110 27.02 17.45 -3.51
N GLY A 111 27.70 16.37 -3.92
CA GLY A 111 28.43 15.52 -2.98
C GLY A 111 28.62 14.09 -3.48
N THR A 112 29.21 13.27 -2.62
CA THR A 112 29.35 11.82 -2.83
C THR A 112 28.17 11.07 -2.23
N LEU A 113 27.49 10.28 -3.06
CA LEU A 113 26.38 9.45 -2.59
C LEU A 113 26.90 8.32 -1.70
N THR A 114 26.62 8.42 -0.41
CA THR A 114 27.22 7.60 0.64
C THR A 114 26.15 6.86 1.43
N ARG A 115 26.38 5.56 1.67
CA ARG A 115 25.54 4.72 2.52
C ARG A 115 25.66 5.16 3.98
N ILE A 116 24.60 5.77 4.50
CA ILE A 116 24.53 6.20 5.89
C ILE A 116 24.44 4.96 6.78
N ASN A 117 25.27 4.93 7.81
CA ASN A 117 25.34 3.87 8.79
C ASN A 117 25.84 4.45 10.12
N GLN A 118 25.86 3.63 11.17
CA GLN A 118 26.22 4.08 12.53
C GLN A 118 27.57 4.79 12.66
N ASN A 119 28.54 4.49 11.79
CA ASN A 119 29.86 5.15 11.81
C ASN A 119 29.84 6.57 11.21
N LEU A 120 28.73 6.95 10.57
CA LEU A 120 28.51 8.26 9.96
C LEU A 120 27.45 9.05 10.73
N LEU A 121 27.17 8.68 11.98
CA LEU A 121 26.30 9.43 12.89
C LEU A 121 27.17 10.22 13.87
N PHE A 122 26.91 11.51 13.96
CA PHE A 122 27.65 12.47 14.75
C PHE A 122 26.68 13.15 15.70
N ASP A 123 26.94 13.08 17.01
CA ASP A 123 26.08 13.68 18.03
C ASP A 123 25.93 15.20 17.79
N ASP A 124 24.68 15.66 17.72
CA ASP A 124 24.31 17.06 17.50
C ASP A 124 24.29 17.90 18.78
N GLY A 125 24.53 17.29 19.95
CA GLY A 125 24.48 17.91 21.27
C GLY A 125 23.07 18.14 21.81
N SER A 126 22.03 17.70 21.08
CA SER A 126 20.61 17.82 21.38
C SER A 126 19.92 16.45 21.54
N GLY A 127 20.71 15.38 21.53
CA GLY A 127 20.24 13.99 21.63
C GLY A 127 19.86 13.37 20.28
N GLY A 128 20.06 14.09 19.18
CA GLY A 128 19.94 13.63 17.80
C GLY A 128 21.30 13.30 17.18
N PHE A 129 21.30 13.12 15.86
CA PHE A 129 22.50 12.87 15.09
C PHE A 129 22.49 13.64 13.77
N GLU A 130 23.62 14.28 13.47
CA GLU A 130 23.98 14.71 12.13
C GLU A 130 24.61 13.55 11.36
N THR A 131 24.43 13.51 10.03
CA THR A 131 25.05 12.48 9.19
C THR A 131 26.24 13.00 8.39
N CYS A 132 27.04 12.09 7.84
CA CYS A 132 28.24 12.36 7.01
C CYS A 132 29.43 12.96 7.75
N ASN A 133 29.24 14.04 8.51
CA ASN A 133 30.28 14.70 9.31
C ASN A 133 29.66 15.61 10.37
N PHE A 134 30.47 16.25 11.21
CA PHE A 134 30.03 17.35 12.06
C PHE A 134 29.73 18.62 11.22
N PRO A 135 28.78 19.46 11.67
CA PRO A 135 28.57 20.79 11.12
C PRO A 135 29.87 21.62 11.06
N PRO A 136 30.06 22.45 10.03
CA PRO A 136 29.10 22.77 8.96
C PRO A 136 29.17 21.85 7.72
N ASN A 137 29.95 20.76 7.77
CA ASN A 137 30.16 19.86 6.63
C ASN A 137 29.32 18.57 6.74
N ASN A 138 28.25 18.59 7.54
CA ASN A 138 27.30 17.48 7.68
C ASN A 138 26.48 17.28 6.39
N GLY A 139 25.86 16.10 6.28
CA GLY A 139 24.96 15.76 5.19
C GLY A 139 23.56 16.33 5.39
N LEU A 140 22.72 16.19 4.37
CA LEU A 140 21.32 16.64 4.40
C LEU A 140 20.40 15.79 5.29
N LEU A 141 20.84 14.58 5.66
CA LEU A 141 20.06 13.69 6.53
C LEU A 141 20.50 13.89 7.98
N SER A 142 19.53 13.94 8.88
CA SER A 142 19.73 13.92 10.33
C SER A 142 18.76 12.93 10.98
N ILE A 143 19.03 12.60 12.24
CA ILE A 143 18.10 11.93 13.14
C ILE A 143 17.74 12.93 14.22
N GLU A 144 16.49 13.37 14.28
CA GLU A 144 16.05 14.39 15.21
C GLU A 144 14.93 13.90 16.12
N LEU A 145 14.86 14.49 17.30
CA LEU A 145 13.80 14.20 18.26
C LEU A 145 12.62 15.17 18.08
N ARG A 146 11.40 14.65 18.22
CA ARG A 146 10.14 15.41 18.26
C ARG A 146 9.36 14.99 19.50
N ASP A 147 8.53 15.87 20.04
CA ASP A 147 7.69 15.50 21.19
C ASP A 147 6.66 14.44 20.78
N ASP A 148 6.53 13.39 21.59
CA ASP A 148 5.43 12.43 21.46
C ASP A 148 4.14 13.12 21.94
N LEU A 149 3.19 13.31 21.01
CA LEU A 149 1.93 14.00 21.28
C LEU A 149 0.99 13.17 22.17
N ASP A 150 1.16 11.85 22.19
CA ASP A 150 0.38 10.93 23.00
C ASP A 150 1.02 10.69 24.38
N LYS A 151 2.34 10.90 24.52
CA LYS A 151 3.09 10.77 25.77
C LYS A 151 3.86 12.04 26.13
N PRO A 152 3.22 13.02 26.80
CA PRO A 152 3.87 14.28 27.18
C PRO A 152 5.15 14.07 28.00
N GLY A 153 6.25 14.67 27.52
CA GLY A 153 7.57 14.57 28.14
C GLY A 153 8.45 13.44 27.56
N GLU A 154 7.89 12.60 26.70
CA GLU A 154 8.64 11.67 25.87
C GLU A 154 8.87 12.27 24.47
N LYS A 155 9.87 11.74 23.78
CA LYS A 155 10.23 12.17 22.44
C LYS A 155 10.38 10.96 21.53
N ASP A 156 9.93 11.09 20.29
CA ASP A 156 10.16 10.12 19.22
C ASP A 156 11.29 10.61 18.31
N ALA A 157 11.97 9.69 17.63
CA ALA A 157 13.04 9.99 16.70
C ALA A 157 12.59 9.84 15.24
N TRP A 158 13.07 10.78 14.42
CA TRP A 158 12.68 10.95 13.03
C TRP A 158 13.92 11.04 12.16
N PHE A 159 13.92 10.35 11.01
CA PHE A 159 14.80 10.70 9.91
C PHE A 159 14.31 12.01 9.31
N VAL A 160 15.19 12.99 9.19
CA VAL A 160 14.88 14.31 8.65
C VAL A 160 15.84 14.57 7.49
N LEU A 161 15.31 14.75 6.28
CA LEU A 161 16.07 15.04 5.08
C LEU A 161 15.78 16.48 4.63
N ASP A 162 16.75 17.37 4.83
CA ASP A 162 16.59 18.79 4.53
C ASP A 162 16.28 19.05 3.05
N GLY A 163 15.26 19.89 2.82
CA GLY A 163 14.74 20.24 1.50
C GLY A 163 14.29 19.06 0.62
N GLY A 164 14.23 17.83 1.16
CA GLY A 164 13.99 16.62 0.38
C GLY A 164 12.51 16.41 0.03
N TYR A 165 12.23 15.95 -1.20
CA TYR A 165 10.92 15.41 -1.57
C TYR A 165 11.06 14.18 -2.45
N ILE A 166 10.06 13.28 -2.39
CA ILE A 166 10.04 12.04 -3.17
C ILE A 166 9.72 12.38 -4.62
N ALA A 167 10.70 12.21 -5.51
CA ALA A 167 10.53 12.36 -6.95
C ALA A 167 10.07 11.06 -7.62
N LYS A 168 10.45 9.91 -7.06
CA LYS A 168 10.16 8.59 -7.63
C LYS A 168 10.06 7.53 -6.53
N THR A 169 9.08 6.65 -6.65
CA THR A 169 8.97 5.44 -5.81
C THR A 169 9.00 4.20 -6.70
N LEU A 170 9.82 3.22 -6.31
CA LEU A 170 10.04 1.96 -7.02
C LEU A 170 9.87 0.81 -6.04
N GLN A 171 9.31 -0.31 -6.51
CA GLN A 171 9.25 -1.53 -5.72
C GLN A 171 10.31 -2.50 -6.25
N LEU A 172 11.31 -2.80 -5.43
CA LEU A 172 12.46 -3.62 -5.81
C LEU A 172 12.45 -4.94 -5.02
N ALA A 173 13.16 -5.95 -5.51
CA ALA A 173 13.46 -7.12 -4.71
C ALA A 173 14.43 -6.70 -3.60
N TYR A 174 14.17 -7.09 -2.35
CA TYR A 174 15.03 -6.66 -1.25
C TYR A 174 16.45 -7.22 -1.38
N THR A 175 16.59 -8.44 -1.89
CA THR A 175 17.89 -9.05 -2.21
C THR A 175 18.69 -8.21 -3.20
N ASP A 176 18.05 -7.68 -4.24
CA ASP A 176 18.70 -6.85 -5.24
C ASP A 176 19.13 -5.48 -4.69
N VAL A 177 18.34 -4.91 -3.77
CA VAL A 177 18.71 -3.70 -3.04
C VAL A 177 19.97 -3.91 -2.21
N ILE A 178 20.10 -5.07 -1.56
CA ILE A 178 21.22 -5.40 -0.68
C ILE A 178 22.47 -5.81 -1.48
N ASP A 179 22.32 -6.75 -2.40
CA ASP A 179 23.45 -7.39 -3.08
C ASP A 179 23.97 -6.54 -4.24
N ASN A 180 23.07 -5.85 -4.95
CA ASN A 180 23.40 -5.10 -6.16
C ASN A 180 23.24 -3.57 -5.99
N ASN A 181 22.85 -3.10 -4.80
CA ASN A 181 22.63 -1.69 -4.52
C ASN A 181 21.60 -1.03 -5.45
N SER A 182 20.57 -1.75 -5.90
CA SER A 182 19.69 -1.27 -6.97
C SER A 182 19.01 0.06 -6.64
N CYS A 183 18.48 0.26 -5.43
CA CYS A 183 17.89 1.55 -5.04
C CYS A 183 18.90 2.70 -5.05
N ARG A 184 20.14 2.45 -4.58
CA ARG A 184 21.23 3.43 -4.62
C ARG A 184 21.61 3.77 -6.06
N ASN A 185 21.66 2.77 -6.94
CA ASN A 185 22.07 2.95 -8.33
C ASN A 185 21.04 3.79 -9.11
N GLU A 186 19.74 3.66 -8.79
CA GLU A 186 18.69 4.55 -9.32
C GLU A 186 18.97 6.01 -8.98
N CYS A 187 19.37 6.31 -7.75
CA CYS A 187 19.78 7.66 -7.37
C CYS A 187 21.11 8.08 -8.03
N ALA A 188 22.10 7.19 -8.08
CA ALA A 188 23.41 7.49 -8.65
C ALA A 188 23.35 7.79 -10.16
N GLY A 189 22.39 7.21 -10.87
CA GLY A 189 22.13 7.46 -12.29
C GLY A 189 21.32 8.74 -12.58
N ASP A 190 20.87 9.43 -11.54
CA ASP A 190 20.00 10.60 -11.63
C ASP A 190 20.71 11.84 -11.10
N VAL A 191 20.92 12.82 -11.99
CA VAL A 191 21.66 14.06 -11.68
C VAL A 191 20.96 14.96 -10.66
N ASN A 192 19.64 14.82 -10.50
CA ASN A 192 18.85 15.61 -9.56
C ASN A 192 18.71 14.92 -8.20
N CYS A 193 19.14 13.66 -8.08
CA CYS A 193 19.01 12.90 -6.85
C CYS A 193 19.98 13.36 -5.76
N ILE A 194 19.43 13.66 -4.58
CA ILE A 194 20.18 13.97 -3.36
C ILE A 194 20.22 12.82 -2.35
N ALA A 195 19.24 11.92 -2.40
CA ALA A 195 19.18 10.76 -1.52
C ALA A 195 18.32 9.64 -2.10
N SER A 196 18.59 8.41 -1.69
CA SER A 196 17.66 7.29 -1.81
C SER A 196 17.41 6.65 -0.45
N LEU A 197 16.17 6.20 -0.24
CA LEU A 197 15.77 5.39 0.91
C LEU A 197 15.16 4.08 0.40
N ALA A 198 15.74 2.94 0.77
CA ALA A 198 15.07 1.66 0.62
C ALA A 198 14.48 1.21 1.97
N LEU A 199 13.16 1.08 2.03
CA LEU A 199 12.44 0.54 3.18
C LEU A 199 12.14 -0.94 2.95
N GLU A 200 12.61 -1.80 3.85
CA GLU A 200 12.35 -3.24 3.79
C GLU A 200 10.89 -3.57 4.10
N SER A 201 10.35 -4.51 3.32
CA SER A 201 9.00 -5.05 3.49
C SER A 201 9.01 -6.52 3.07
N GLY A 202 9.58 -7.38 3.92
CA GLY A 202 9.70 -8.81 3.66
C GLY A 202 10.67 -9.10 2.52
N THR A 203 10.17 -9.65 1.41
CA THR A 203 11.01 -9.98 0.24
C THR A 203 11.20 -8.80 -0.71
N ARG A 204 10.54 -7.67 -0.45
CA ARG A 204 10.58 -6.47 -1.29
C ARG A 204 11.08 -5.27 -0.50
N ALA A 205 11.48 -4.24 -1.24
CA ALA A 205 11.73 -2.94 -0.68
C ALA A 205 10.99 -1.86 -1.45
N GLU A 206 10.46 -0.90 -0.71
CA GLU A 206 10.00 0.37 -1.27
C GLU A 206 11.20 1.32 -1.35
N CYS A 207 11.68 1.54 -2.57
CA CYS A 207 12.76 2.47 -2.86
C CYS A 207 12.19 3.84 -3.21
N LYS A 208 12.60 4.88 -2.48
CA LYS A 208 12.23 6.28 -2.71
C LYS A 208 13.48 7.05 -3.15
N ILE A 209 13.37 7.78 -4.25
CA ILE A 209 14.40 8.69 -4.78
C ILE A 209 14.00 10.12 -4.44
N PHE A 210 14.91 10.85 -3.82
CA PHE A 210 14.66 12.21 -3.34
C PHE A 210 15.38 13.25 -4.18
N TYR A 211 14.64 14.28 -4.56
CA TYR A 211 15.17 15.53 -5.09
C TYR A 211 15.12 16.61 -4.01
N HIS A 212 15.70 17.77 -4.30
CA HIS A 212 15.77 18.88 -3.35
C HIS A 212 14.99 20.11 -3.84
N SER A 213 14.30 20.79 -2.93
CA SER A 213 13.74 22.11 -3.13
C SER A 213 14.08 23.00 -1.94
N ASP A 214 14.52 24.23 -2.22
CA ASP A 214 14.81 25.27 -1.24
C ASP A 214 13.55 26.02 -0.76
N THR A 215 12.36 25.62 -1.23
CA THR A 215 11.08 26.26 -0.87
C THR A 215 10.20 25.39 0.02
N ILE A 216 10.69 24.22 0.43
CA ILE A 216 9.96 23.29 1.29
C ILE A 216 10.69 23.05 2.60
N SER A 217 9.96 22.57 3.60
CA SER A 217 10.55 21.99 4.79
C SER A 217 11.17 20.63 4.48
N ALA A 218 11.94 20.11 5.43
CA ALA A 218 12.50 18.77 5.36
C ALA A 218 11.42 17.69 5.17
N TYR A 219 11.80 16.60 4.51
CA TYR A 219 11.06 15.35 4.56
C TYR A 219 11.33 14.66 5.89
N GLU A 220 10.28 14.24 6.58
CA GLU A 220 10.38 13.61 7.89
C GLU A 220 9.74 12.21 7.88
N ARG A 221 10.41 11.25 8.53
CA ARG A 221 9.86 9.90 8.75
C ARG A 221 10.21 9.39 10.14
N LEU A 222 9.18 9.02 10.90
CA LEU A 222 9.33 8.33 12.17
C LEU A 222 10.21 7.08 12.01
N CYS A 223 11.21 6.93 12.87
CA CYS A 223 12.12 5.78 12.85
C CYS A 223 12.34 5.14 14.21
N GLY A 224 12.00 5.82 15.30
CA GLY A 224 12.10 5.30 16.65
C GLY A 224 11.02 5.88 17.54
N VAL A 225 10.32 5.03 18.26
CA VAL A 225 9.27 5.43 19.20
C VAL A 225 9.74 5.31 20.63
N SER A 226 9.24 6.20 21.49
CA SER A 226 9.51 6.19 22.92
C SER A 226 8.79 5.05 23.64
N GLY A 227 9.30 4.66 24.82
CA GLY A 227 8.66 3.66 25.70
C GLY A 227 9.25 2.24 25.65
N GLY A 228 10.38 2.05 24.96
CA GLY A 228 11.12 0.79 24.92
C GLY A 228 12.38 0.76 25.81
N GLY A 229 13.12 -0.35 25.77
CA GLY A 229 14.41 -0.49 26.47
C GLY A 229 15.60 0.21 25.78
N LEU A 230 15.39 0.72 24.56
CA LEU A 230 16.35 1.53 23.81
C LEU A 230 15.79 2.93 23.64
N THR A 231 16.69 3.92 23.51
CA THR A 231 16.29 5.27 23.17
C THR A 231 15.77 5.34 21.72
N PRO A 232 14.86 6.26 21.40
CA PRO A 232 14.34 6.44 20.04
C PRO A 232 15.43 6.60 18.97
N THR A 233 16.48 7.36 19.25
CA THR A 233 17.57 7.58 18.30
C THR A 233 18.46 6.35 18.12
N GLU A 234 18.63 5.52 19.15
CA GLU A 234 19.27 4.19 19.01
C GLU A 234 18.45 3.26 18.11
N ILE A 235 17.11 3.29 18.22
CA ILE A 235 16.22 2.49 17.35
C ILE A 235 16.43 2.92 15.87
N CYS A 236 16.43 4.22 15.59
CA CYS A 236 16.73 4.74 14.25
C CYS A 236 18.13 4.34 13.76
N ALA A 237 19.15 4.47 14.62
CA ALA A 237 20.52 4.12 14.26
C ALA A 237 20.68 2.63 13.93
N LEU A 238 19.92 1.75 14.59
CA LEU A 238 19.90 0.31 14.31
C LEU A 238 19.16 -0.03 12.99
N SER A 239 18.17 0.77 12.58
CA SER A 239 17.44 0.50 11.34
C SER A 239 18.27 0.73 10.06
N LEU A 240 19.33 1.55 10.15
CA LEU A 240 20.16 2.00 9.00
C LEU A 240 20.83 0.89 8.17
N ARG A 241 20.89 -0.34 8.68
CA ARG A 241 21.56 -1.48 8.00
C ARG A 241 20.63 -2.60 7.57
N GLY A 242 19.32 -2.44 7.76
CA GLY A 242 18.34 -3.44 7.34
C GLY A 242 17.04 -2.80 6.93
N GLN A 243 16.28 -2.31 7.90
CA GLN A 243 14.91 -1.83 7.66
C GLN A 243 14.84 -0.53 6.85
N ALA A 244 15.86 0.33 6.95
CA ALA A 244 15.92 1.61 6.25
C ALA A 244 17.33 1.87 5.74
N LEU A 245 17.57 1.63 4.45
CA LEU A 245 18.86 1.89 3.83
C LEU A 245 18.86 3.28 3.22
N TRP A 246 19.58 4.19 3.86
CA TRP A 246 19.78 5.54 3.37
C TRP A 246 21.09 5.66 2.61
N ASP A 247 21.03 6.15 1.38
CA ASP A 247 22.19 6.64 0.64
C ASP A 247 21.97 8.13 0.37
N VAL A 248 22.87 9.00 0.84
CA VAL A 248 22.67 10.46 0.82
C VAL A 248 23.92 11.16 0.27
N LYS A 249 23.75 12.28 -0.42
CA LYS A 249 24.85 13.15 -0.84
C LYS A 249 25.53 13.74 0.40
N CYS A 250 26.74 13.26 0.68
CA CYS A 250 27.63 13.84 1.67
C CYS A 250 28.58 14.84 0.98
N PRO A 251 28.84 16.03 1.58
CA PRO A 251 29.78 17.02 1.07
C PRO A 251 31.21 16.48 0.84
#